data_AF-A0A673H5U9-F1
#
_entry.id   AF-A0A673H5U9-F1
#
_cell.length_a   1.000
_cell.length_b   1.000
_cell.length_c   1.000
_cell.angle_alpha   90.00
_cell.angle_beta   90.00
_cell.angle_gamma   90.00
#
_symmetry.space_group_name_H-M   'P 1'
#
loop_
_entity.id
_entity.type
_entity.pdbx_description
1 polymer ?
#
loop_
_entity_poly.entity_id
_entity_poly.type
_entity_poly.pdbx_seq_one_letter_code
_entity_poly.pdbx_strand_id
1 'polypeptide(L)'
;IKQHKTSKYLTYCLSSVSHRVIEEVNNIQENLEIEKTCRESVEALASKLNRQNRSLKRKSMLFMSRLGADVVAEISLDDENDEDPQEEESGVCSSSHCQIVITELRDKLEVILAEKKQTAIDLETTREQLCQTRQELLKEKHANTVLIAETFQQKKLLGKYNRVSQYALDEFEALQDDLKLERDLRSEAEKFAHEMLVEQRKLKRQSQMLIQSVSPTEALQKALAEINTLTHTLETQRLEHQQQVKALEEQIHGSELKKQLTALQRQTELLDEERKEWQHKHTKAETEAKDLRFTVEELKKKLQQVSNPPPADIKHQAVDEMMQRIKKGVQLRRVSQRTNRARPGPKEGTNSAIQDLQGILNSVKRPGPSSSLGTCPPSPSQKSELEKALERRRGALKAAKNNTNSSTALDLPQIKQTQSEPGQNTRDQVQDTPQHNNHNMH
;
A
#
# COMPACT_ATOMS: atom_id res chain seq x y z
N ILE A 1 -3.16 13.82 30.80
CA ILE A 1 -2.12 13.42 29.81
C ILE A 1 -1.44 12.07 30.15
N LYS A 2 -0.84 11.89 31.34
CA LYS A 2 -0.18 10.62 31.72
C LYS A 2 -1.11 9.41 31.67
N GLN A 3 -2.32 9.49 32.23
CA GLN A 3 -3.31 8.39 32.18
C GLN A 3 -3.78 8.04 30.76
N HIS A 4 -3.85 9.04 29.87
CA HIS A 4 -4.26 8.84 28.49
C HIS A 4 -3.16 8.16 27.64
N LYS A 5 -1.88 8.36 28.01
CA LYS A 5 -0.73 7.68 27.41
C LYS A 5 -0.63 6.23 27.89
N THR A 6 -0.82 5.96 29.18
CA THR A 6 -0.87 4.58 29.71
C THR A 6 -2.05 3.79 29.16
N SER A 7 -3.24 4.42 29.03
CA SER A 7 -4.40 3.77 28.41
C SER A 7 -4.14 3.38 26.94
N LYS A 8 -3.58 4.28 26.12
CA LYS A 8 -3.23 3.97 24.73
C LYS A 8 -2.17 2.87 24.60
N TYR A 9 -1.17 2.87 25.47
CA TYR A 9 -0.13 1.84 25.50
C TYR A 9 -0.69 0.46 25.88
N LEU A 10 -1.59 0.42 26.87
CA LEU A 10 -2.26 -0.81 27.30
C LEU A 10 -3.16 -1.37 26.20
N THR A 11 -3.93 -0.52 25.51
CA THR A 11 -4.76 -0.94 24.35
C THR A 11 -3.90 -1.49 23.22
N TYR A 12 -2.75 -0.86 22.92
CA TYR A 12 -1.84 -1.35 21.89
C TYR A 12 -1.24 -2.72 22.26
N CYS A 13 -0.79 -2.91 23.51
CA CYS A 13 -0.27 -4.19 23.97
C CYS A 13 -1.33 -5.29 23.92
N LEU A 14 -2.56 -4.99 24.39
CA LEU A 14 -3.69 -5.92 24.30
C LEU A 14 -4.04 -6.28 22.86
N SER A 15 -4.04 -5.30 21.95
CA SER A 15 -4.30 -5.55 20.52
C SER A 15 -3.20 -6.38 19.87
N SER A 16 -1.93 -6.14 20.22
CA SER A 16 -0.80 -6.89 19.67
C SER A 16 -0.78 -8.34 20.17
N VAL A 17 -1.01 -8.56 21.47
CA VAL A 17 -1.12 -9.90 22.04
C VAL A 17 -2.33 -10.64 21.47
N SER A 18 -3.49 -9.97 21.37
CA SER A 18 -4.70 -10.54 20.77
C SER A 18 -4.48 -10.96 19.31
N HIS A 19 -3.85 -10.10 18.50
CA HIS A 19 -3.55 -10.42 17.11
C HIS A 19 -2.64 -11.64 16.98
N ARG A 20 -1.61 -11.73 17.83
CA ARG A 20 -0.66 -12.85 17.84
C ARG A 20 -1.30 -14.16 18.29
N VAL A 21 -2.22 -14.11 19.25
CA VAL A 21 -3.01 -15.29 19.67
C VAL A 21 -3.95 -15.74 18.54
N ILE A 22 -4.59 -14.81 17.83
CA ILE A 22 -5.46 -15.14 16.69
C ILE A 22 -4.65 -15.80 15.56
N GLU A 23 -3.45 -15.29 15.28
CA GLU A 23 -2.55 -15.86 14.27
C GLU A 23 -2.10 -17.28 14.64
N GLU A 24 -1.72 -17.53 15.90
CA GLU A 24 -1.38 -18.87 16.40
C GLU A 24 -2.56 -19.84 16.29
N VAL A 25 -3.77 -19.40 16.66
CA VAL A 25 -4.98 -20.23 16.53
C VAL A 25 -5.26 -20.56 15.06
N ASN A 26 -5.10 -19.60 14.16
CA ASN A 26 -5.28 -19.82 12.72
C ASN A 26 -4.25 -20.81 12.16
N ASN A 27 -2.98 -20.68 12.56
CA ASN A 27 -1.92 -21.61 12.16
C ASN A 27 -2.18 -23.03 12.68
N ILE A 28 -2.65 -23.17 13.92
CA ILE A 28 -3.03 -24.47 14.48
C ILE A 28 -4.20 -25.08 13.70
N GLN A 29 -5.18 -24.25 13.33
CA GLN A 29 -6.36 -24.71 12.60
C GLN A 29 -6.00 -25.16 11.17
N GLU A 30 -5.15 -24.41 10.46
CA GLU A 30 -4.64 -24.80 9.15
C GLU A 30 -3.85 -26.10 9.22
N ASN A 31 -2.94 -26.24 10.20
CA ASN A 31 -2.19 -27.48 10.41
C ASN A 31 -3.10 -28.68 10.69
N LEU A 32 -4.17 -28.49 11.47
CA LEU A 32 -5.16 -29.53 11.74
C LEU A 32 -5.91 -29.95 10.46
N GLU A 33 -6.25 -29.01 9.59
CA GLU A 33 -6.90 -29.28 8.30
C GLU A 33 -5.96 -30.04 7.35
N ILE A 34 -4.67 -29.65 7.31
CA ILE A 34 -3.65 -30.40 6.55
C ILE A 34 -3.51 -31.82 7.09
N GLU A 35 -3.43 -32.01 8.42
CA GLU A 35 -3.33 -33.35 9.01
C GLU A 35 -4.55 -34.22 8.68
N LYS A 36 -5.77 -33.65 8.77
CA LYS A 36 -7.02 -34.35 8.42
C LYS A 36 -7.01 -34.80 6.96
N THR A 37 -6.71 -33.89 6.03
CA THR A 37 -6.68 -34.21 4.59
C THR A 37 -5.59 -35.23 4.25
N CYS A 38 -4.43 -35.16 4.90
CA CYS A 38 -3.39 -36.18 4.76
C CYS A 38 -3.86 -37.56 5.28
N ARG A 39 -4.50 -37.62 6.45
CA ARG A 39 -5.03 -38.87 7.02
C ARG A 39 -6.07 -39.49 6.10
N GLU A 40 -7.04 -38.70 5.65
CA GLU A 40 -8.11 -39.15 4.73
C GLU A 40 -7.52 -39.69 3.42
N SER A 41 -6.51 -39.02 2.86
CA SER A 41 -5.81 -39.47 1.65
C SER A 41 -5.10 -40.81 1.84
N VAL A 42 -4.41 -40.99 2.98
CA VAL A 42 -3.73 -42.25 3.32
C VAL A 42 -4.75 -43.39 3.55
N GLU A 43 -5.85 -43.13 4.24
CA GLU A 43 -6.92 -44.11 4.45
C GLU A 43 -7.59 -44.54 3.14
N ALA A 44 -7.80 -43.59 2.22
CA ALA A 44 -8.33 -43.87 0.89
C ALA A 44 -7.35 -44.74 0.07
N LEU A 45 -6.05 -44.44 0.12
CA LEU A 45 -5.00 -45.23 -0.54
C LEU A 45 -4.91 -46.65 0.05
N ALA A 46 -4.92 -46.79 1.37
CA ALA A 46 -4.91 -48.09 2.04
C ALA A 46 -6.15 -48.92 1.67
N SER A 47 -7.33 -48.29 1.63
CA SER A 47 -8.58 -48.93 1.20
C SER A 47 -8.52 -49.39 -0.25
N LYS A 48 -7.94 -48.57 -1.15
CA LYS A 48 -7.75 -48.92 -2.56
C LYS A 48 -6.79 -50.10 -2.72
N LEU A 49 -5.66 -50.09 -2.00
CA LEU A 49 -4.68 -51.18 -1.99
C LEU A 49 -5.31 -52.49 -1.48
N ASN A 50 -6.09 -52.43 -0.40
CA ASN A 50 -6.81 -53.59 0.13
C ASN A 50 -7.83 -54.17 -0.87
N ARG A 51 -8.57 -53.31 -1.59
CA ARG A 51 -9.48 -53.76 -2.66
C ARG A 51 -8.71 -54.42 -3.81
N GLN A 52 -7.58 -53.85 -4.22
CA GLN A 52 -6.71 -54.41 -5.26
C GLN A 52 -6.12 -55.76 -4.82
N ASN A 53 -5.58 -55.87 -3.60
CA ASN A 53 -5.07 -57.12 -3.05
C ASN A 53 -6.15 -58.19 -2.94
N ARG A 54 -7.37 -57.83 -2.54
CA ARG A 54 -8.49 -58.79 -2.50
C ARG A 54 -8.91 -59.24 -3.89
N SER A 55 -8.86 -58.34 -4.88
CA SER A 55 -9.09 -58.68 -6.30
C SER A 55 -8.00 -59.59 -6.85
N LEU A 56 -6.73 -59.26 -6.63
CA LEU A 56 -5.57 -60.08 -7.01
C LEU A 56 -5.63 -61.45 -6.34
N LYS A 57 -5.89 -61.53 -5.03
CA LYS A 57 -6.04 -62.81 -4.32
C LYS A 57 -7.14 -63.68 -4.92
N ARG A 58 -8.29 -63.10 -5.30
CA ARG A 58 -9.36 -63.84 -6.01
C ARG A 58 -8.92 -64.32 -7.39
N LYS A 59 -8.24 -63.48 -8.17
CA LYS A 59 -7.70 -63.85 -9.49
C LYS A 59 -6.63 -64.94 -9.38
N SER A 60 -5.65 -64.76 -8.50
CA SER A 60 -4.60 -65.74 -8.20
C SER A 60 -5.20 -67.05 -7.73
N MET A 61 -6.20 -67.04 -6.85
CA MET A 61 -6.91 -68.26 -6.44
C MET A 61 -7.61 -68.96 -7.62
N LEU A 62 -8.24 -68.21 -8.53
CA LEU A 62 -8.85 -68.76 -9.74
C LEU A 62 -7.81 -69.39 -10.68
N PHE A 63 -6.65 -68.75 -10.86
CA PHE A 63 -5.56 -69.31 -11.66
C PHE A 63 -4.96 -70.55 -10.99
N MET A 64 -4.71 -70.51 -9.68
CA MET A 64 -4.22 -71.65 -8.92
C MET A 64 -5.19 -72.84 -8.95
N SER A 65 -6.51 -72.62 -9.04
CA SER A 65 -7.48 -73.72 -9.22
C SER A 65 -7.50 -74.31 -10.64
N ARG A 66 -6.97 -73.58 -11.63
CA ARG A 66 -6.89 -74.03 -13.03
C ARG A 66 -5.55 -74.69 -13.36
N LEU A 67 -4.53 -74.42 -12.54
CA LEU A 67 -3.23 -75.08 -12.60
C LEU A 67 -3.32 -76.40 -11.81
N GLY A 68 -2.97 -77.52 -12.43
CA GLY A 68 -2.91 -78.82 -11.73
C GLY A 68 -1.81 -78.83 -10.67
N ALA A 69 -1.92 -79.70 -9.66
CA ALA A 69 -0.93 -79.78 -8.57
C ALA A 69 0.51 -80.02 -9.06
N ASP A 70 0.69 -80.63 -10.23
CA ASP A 70 2.00 -80.83 -10.88
C ASP A 70 2.65 -79.52 -11.36
N VAL A 71 1.89 -78.57 -11.91
CA VAL A 71 2.45 -77.29 -12.43
C VAL A 71 2.88 -76.36 -11.29
N VAL A 72 2.33 -76.55 -10.08
CA VAL A 72 2.69 -75.77 -8.90
C VAL A 72 3.99 -76.28 -8.26
N ALA A 73 4.32 -77.57 -8.41
CA ALA A 73 5.58 -78.15 -7.94
C ALA A 73 6.77 -77.84 -8.88
N GLU A 74 6.49 -77.52 -10.14
CA GLU A 74 7.49 -77.26 -11.18
C GLU A 74 8.06 -75.83 -11.15
N ILE A 75 7.47 -74.92 -10.36
CA ILE A 75 8.06 -73.61 -10.06
C ILE A 75 9.02 -73.76 -8.87
N SER A 76 10.05 -74.59 -9.06
CA SER A 76 11.26 -74.53 -8.24
C SER A 76 12.06 -73.33 -8.75
N LEU A 77 12.18 -72.29 -7.94
CA LEU A 77 13.09 -71.16 -8.18
C LEU A 77 14.52 -71.60 -7.84
N ASP A 78 15.05 -72.56 -8.59
CA ASP A 78 16.48 -72.77 -8.75
C ASP A 78 16.86 -72.13 -10.10
N ASP A 79 17.20 -70.84 -10.06
CA ASP A 79 17.80 -70.11 -11.17
C ASP A 79 19.25 -70.62 -11.36
N GLU A 80 19.43 -71.68 -12.16
CA GLU A 80 20.64 -71.89 -12.97
C GLU A 80 20.26 -72.65 -14.25
N ASN A 81 19.85 -71.92 -15.30
CA ASN A 81 20.30 -72.21 -16.66
C ASN A 81 19.95 -71.06 -17.61
N ASP A 82 20.95 -70.25 -17.96
CA ASP A 82 20.94 -69.45 -19.18
C ASP A 82 21.17 -70.40 -20.36
N GLU A 83 20.10 -70.81 -21.05
CA GLU A 83 20.21 -71.32 -22.42
C GLU A 83 19.25 -70.57 -23.34
N ASP A 84 19.88 -69.82 -24.24
CA ASP A 84 19.33 -68.99 -25.30
C ASP A 84 18.70 -69.87 -26.40
N PRO A 85 17.37 -69.86 -26.64
CA PRO A 85 16.79 -70.53 -27.78
C PRO A 85 16.74 -69.57 -28.97
N GLN A 86 17.52 -69.93 -29.99
CA GLN A 86 17.59 -69.30 -31.30
C GLN A 86 16.20 -69.06 -31.92
N GLU A 87 16.06 -67.90 -32.56
CA GLU A 87 14.93 -67.53 -33.41
C GLU A 87 14.79 -68.51 -34.59
N GLU A 88 13.72 -69.30 -34.62
CA GLU A 88 13.24 -69.98 -35.83
C GLU A 88 12.08 -69.19 -36.46
N GLU A 89 12.38 -68.57 -37.59
CA GLU A 89 11.43 -68.03 -38.57
C GLU A 89 10.82 -69.19 -39.37
N SER A 90 9.58 -69.62 -39.07
CA SER A 90 8.77 -70.42 -40.02
C SER A 90 7.31 -70.54 -39.60
N GLY A 91 6.37 -70.20 -40.50
CA GLY A 91 4.96 -70.57 -40.32
C GLY A 91 3.94 -69.64 -40.99
N VAL A 92 4.01 -69.44 -42.31
CA VAL A 92 2.90 -68.82 -43.06
C VAL A 92 1.73 -69.80 -43.11
N CYS A 93 0.63 -69.51 -42.39
CA CYS A 93 -0.64 -70.25 -42.46
C CYS A 93 -1.20 -70.19 -43.91
N SER A 94 -1.22 -71.30 -44.64
CA SER A 94 -1.66 -71.40 -46.04
C SER A 94 -3.18 -71.45 -46.26
N SER A 95 -3.99 -71.18 -45.22
CA SER A 95 -5.44 -71.07 -45.35
C SER A 95 -5.83 -69.71 -45.92
N SER A 96 -6.60 -69.68 -47.01
CA SER A 96 -7.17 -68.44 -47.60
C SER A 96 -7.87 -67.57 -46.55
N HIS A 97 -8.53 -68.19 -45.57
CA HIS A 97 -9.17 -67.49 -44.47
C HIS A 97 -8.17 -66.84 -43.49
N CYS A 98 -7.05 -67.50 -43.18
CA CYS A 98 -5.96 -66.89 -42.40
C CYS A 98 -5.43 -65.63 -43.09
N GLN A 99 -5.24 -65.69 -44.41
CA GLN A 99 -4.68 -64.57 -45.17
C GLN A 99 -5.60 -63.33 -45.16
N ILE A 100 -6.92 -63.53 -45.30
CA ILE A 100 -7.92 -62.45 -45.24
C ILE A 100 -7.94 -61.79 -43.85
N VAL A 101 -7.94 -62.58 -42.78
CA VAL A 101 -7.93 -62.06 -41.41
C VAL A 101 -6.62 -61.30 -41.12
N ILE A 102 -5.49 -61.80 -41.61
CA ILE A 102 -4.20 -61.11 -41.48
C ILE A 102 -4.22 -59.77 -42.22
N THR A 103 -4.80 -59.69 -43.43
CA THR A 103 -4.94 -58.41 -44.15
C THR A 103 -5.87 -57.44 -43.43
N GLU A 104 -7.03 -57.89 -42.94
CA GLU A 104 -7.96 -57.02 -42.19
C GLU A 104 -7.34 -56.48 -40.89
N LEU A 105 -6.55 -57.29 -40.19
CA LEU A 105 -5.84 -56.85 -38.99
C LEU A 105 -4.72 -55.87 -39.31
N ARG A 106 -4.04 -56.03 -40.45
CA ARG A 106 -3.04 -55.06 -40.94
C ARG A 106 -3.68 -53.72 -41.28
N ASP A 107 -4.81 -53.72 -42.00
CA ASP A 107 -5.53 -52.49 -42.35
C ASP A 107 -6.04 -51.77 -41.10
N LYS A 108 -6.60 -52.51 -40.13
CA LYS A 108 -7.01 -51.95 -38.81
C LYS A 108 -5.82 -51.37 -38.05
N LEU A 109 -4.67 -52.04 -38.07
CA LEU A 109 -3.45 -51.55 -37.44
C LEU A 109 -2.95 -50.27 -38.12
N GLU A 110 -3.02 -50.18 -39.45
CA GLU A 110 -2.65 -48.98 -40.20
C GLU A 110 -3.56 -47.79 -39.87
N VAL A 111 -4.89 -48.00 -39.80
CA VAL A 111 -5.85 -46.98 -39.36
C VAL A 111 -5.55 -46.52 -37.93
N ILE A 112 -5.35 -47.45 -36.99
CA ILE A 112 -5.03 -47.12 -35.59
C ILE A 112 -3.69 -46.36 -35.50
N LEU A 113 -2.70 -46.69 -36.33
CA LEU A 113 -1.43 -45.96 -36.37
C LEU A 113 -1.61 -44.55 -36.94
N ALA A 114 -2.46 -44.35 -37.94
CA ALA A 114 -2.79 -43.03 -38.48
C ALA A 114 -3.53 -42.19 -37.44
N GLU A 115 -4.54 -42.74 -36.77
CA GLU A 115 -5.26 -42.10 -35.67
C GLU A 115 -4.34 -41.76 -34.49
N LYS A 116 -3.42 -42.65 -34.12
CA LYS A 116 -2.40 -42.40 -33.09
C LYS A 116 -1.49 -41.23 -33.48
N LYS A 117 -1.06 -41.14 -34.74
CA LYS A 117 -0.24 -40.00 -35.22
C LYS A 117 -1.05 -38.71 -35.19
N GLN A 118 -2.30 -38.74 -35.65
CA GLN A 118 -3.17 -37.56 -35.64
C GLN A 118 -3.42 -37.07 -34.21
N THR A 119 -3.81 -37.97 -33.31
CA THR A 119 -4.02 -37.63 -31.89
C THR A 119 -2.75 -37.12 -31.22
N ALA A 120 -1.56 -37.61 -31.59
CA ALA A 120 -0.30 -37.07 -31.09
C ALA A 120 -0.03 -35.63 -31.55
N ILE A 121 -0.37 -35.28 -32.80
CA ILE A 121 -0.28 -33.92 -33.33
C ILE A 121 -1.30 -33.01 -32.63
N ASP A 122 -2.53 -33.45 -32.47
CA ASP A 122 -3.58 -32.69 -31.78
C ASP A 122 -3.20 -32.44 -30.31
N LEU A 123 -2.57 -33.43 -29.67
CA LEU A 123 -2.07 -33.32 -28.31
C LEU A 123 -0.93 -32.30 -28.21
N GLU A 124 -0.01 -32.27 -29.17
CA GLU A 124 1.09 -31.29 -29.15
C GLU A 124 0.60 -29.87 -29.45
N THR A 125 -0.30 -29.70 -30.41
CA THR A 125 -0.90 -28.38 -30.71
C THR A 125 -1.70 -27.82 -29.53
N THR A 126 -2.44 -28.65 -28.82
CA THR A 126 -3.16 -28.23 -27.60
C THR A 126 -2.20 -27.91 -26.45
N ARG A 127 -1.08 -28.62 -26.31
CA ARG A 127 -0.01 -28.26 -25.36
C ARG A 127 0.61 -26.90 -25.68
N GLU A 128 0.91 -26.63 -26.95
CA GLU A 128 1.46 -25.34 -27.38
C GLU A 128 0.49 -24.19 -27.06
N GLN A 129 -0.81 -24.36 -27.37
CA GLN A 129 -1.84 -23.38 -27.04
C GLN A 129 -1.97 -23.14 -25.53
N LEU A 130 -1.88 -24.21 -24.72
CA LEU A 130 -1.92 -24.12 -23.26
C LEU A 130 -0.71 -23.34 -22.72
N CYS A 131 0.49 -23.58 -23.27
CA CYS A 131 1.70 -22.85 -22.93
C CYS A 131 1.59 -21.36 -23.29
N GLN A 132 1.07 -21.03 -24.47
CA GLN A 132 0.85 -19.63 -24.90
C GLN A 132 -0.14 -18.91 -23.98
N THR A 133 -1.31 -19.51 -23.75
CA THR A 133 -2.36 -18.95 -22.87
C THR A 133 -1.82 -18.74 -21.45
N ARG A 134 -1.04 -19.69 -20.93
CA ARG A 134 -0.41 -19.56 -19.60
C ARG A 134 0.57 -18.40 -19.54
N GLN A 135 1.35 -18.18 -20.60
CA GLN A 135 2.30 -17.06 -20.67
C GLN A 135 1.58 -15.71 -20.72
N GLU A 136 0.51 -15.60 -21.51
CA GLU A 136 -0.33 -14.40 -21.57
C GLU A 136 -1.00 -14.12 -20.23
N LEU A 137 -1.54 -15.14 -19.56
CA LEU A 137 -2.11 -15.00 -18.22
C LEU A 137 -1.09 -14.48 -17.21
N LEU A 138 0.17 -14.94 -17.28
CA LEU A 138 1.23 -14.45 -16.40
C LEU A 138 1.59 -12.98 -16.68
N LYS A 139 1.64 -12.59 -17.96
CA LYS A 139 1.83 -11.18 -18.35
C LYS A 139 0.71 -10.31 -17.83
N GLU A 140 -0.54 -10.74 -17.98
CA GLU A 140 -1.71 -10.01 -17.50
C GLU A 140 -1.73 -9.90 -15.97
N LYS A 141 -1.42 -10.99 -15.25
CA LYS A 141 -1.27 -10.96 -13.79
C LYS A 141 -0.21 -9.96 -13.32
N HIS A 142 0.92 -9.91 -14.03
CA HIS A 142 1.97 -8.94 -13.73
C HIS A 142 1.50 -7.50 -14.00
N ALA A 143 0.87 -7.26 -15.16
CA ALA A 143 0.32 -5.94 -15.51
C ALA A 143 -0.73 -5.48 -14.49
N ASN A 144 -1.64 -6.36 -14.08
CA ASN A 144 -2.65 -6.10 -13.06
C ASN A 144 -2.01 -5.73 -11.70
N THR A 145 -0.94 -6.43 -11.30
CA THR A 145 -0.20 -6.11 -10.08
C THR A 145 0.41 -4.71 -10.14
N VAL A 146 0.99 -4.33 -11.27
CA VAL A 146 1.55 -2.98 -11.49
C VAL A 146 0.44 -1.92 -11.44
N LEU A 147 -0.70 -2.16 -12.10
CA LEU A 147 -1.85 -1.25 -12.09
C LEU A 147 -2.43 -1.06 -10.69
N ILE A 148 -2.53 -2.12 -9.89
CA ILE A 148 -2.96 -2.02 -8.48
C ILE A 148 -1.98 -1.15 -7.68
N ALA A 149 -0.67 -1.35 -7.86
CA ALA A 149 0.35 -0.57 -7.18
C ALA A 149 0.28 0.92 -7.58
N GLU A 150 0.11 1.22 -8.86
CA GLU A 150 -0.05 2.59 -9.36
C GLU A 150 -1.34 3.23 -8.83
N THR A 151 -2.46 2.51 -8.86
CA THR A 151 -3.75 2.99 -8.31
C THR A 151 -3.63 3.32 -6.83
N PHE A 152 -2.88 2.52 -6.07
CA PHE A 152 -2.61 2.79 -4.66
C PHE A 152 -1.79 4.08 -4.48
N GLN A 153 -0.77 4.30 -5.32
CA GLN A 153 0.02 5.54 -5.30
C GLN A 153 -0.82 6.77 -5.66
N GLN A 154 -1.68 6.66 -6.68
CA GLN A 154 -2.61 7.71 -7.08
C GLN A 154 -3.59 8.05 -5.95
N LYS A 155 -4.14 7.04 -5.25
CA LYS A 155 -5.02 7.25 -4.09
C LYS A 155 -4.29 7.97 -2.94
N LYS A 156 -3.04 7.61 -2.68
CA LYS A 156 -2.21 8.31 -1.67
C LYS A 156 -1.96 9.77 -2.06
N LEU A 157 -1.70 10.04 -3.35
CA LEU A 157 -1.51 11.39 -3.88
C LEU A 157 -2.80 12.20 -3.77
N LEU A 158 -3.95 11.62 -4.12
CA LEU A 158 -5.26 12.25 -3.97
C LEU A 158 -5.53 12.64 -2.52
N GLY A 159 -5.17 11.78 -1.56
CA GLY A 159 -5.26 12.12 -0.14
C GLY A 159 -4.45 13.36 0.26
N LYS A 160 -3.27 13.56 -0.34
CA LYS A 160 -2.47 14.79 -0.12
C LYS A 160 -3.16 16.01 -0.70
N TYR A 161 -3.68 15.92 -1.94
CA TYR A 161 -4.40 17.02 -2.57
C TYR A 161 -5.66 17.41 -1.79
N ASN A 162 -6.44 16.43 -1.33
CA ASN A 162 -7.62 16.70 -0.51
C ASN A 162 -7.26 17.41 0.80
N ARG A 163 -6.16 17.01 1.44
CA ARG A 163 -5.68 17.69 2.66
C ARG A 163 -5.27 19.14 2.40
N VAL A 164 -4.53 19.39 1.32
CA VAL A 164 -4.15 20.76 0.93
C VAL A 164 -5.38 21.58 0.56
N SER A 165 -6.35 20.98 -0.15
CA SER A 165 -7.62 21.64 -0.48
C SER A 165 -8.40 22.02 0.77
N GLN A 166 -8.40 21.17 1.81
CA GLN A 166 -9.04 21.49 3.08
C GLN A 166 -8.34 22.67 3.77
N TYR A 167 -7.00 22.64 3.86
CA TYR A 167 -6.27 23.78 4.45
C TYR A 167 -6.49 25.08 3.71
N ALA A 168 -6.58 25.05 2.38
CA ALA A 168 -6.91 26.24 1.60
C ALA A 168 -8.32 26.77 1.88
N LEU A 169 -9.29 25.89 2.15
CA LEU A 169 -10.64 26.29 2.56
C LEU A 169 -10.63 26.87 3.97
N ASP A 170 -9.98 26.21 4.92
CA ASP A 170 -9.87 26.67 6.31
C ASP A 170 -9.19 28.06 6.37
N GLU A 171 -8.13 28.29 5.59
CA GLU A 171 -7.47 29.59 5.48
C GLU A 171 -8.38 30.66 4.86
N PHE A 172 -9.15 30.30 3.84
CA PHE A 172 -10.10 31.23 3.21
C PHE A 172 -11.23 31.62 4.18
N GLU A 173 -11.77 30.66 4.93
CA GLU A 173 -12.80 30.91 5.95
C GLU A 173 -12.27 31.81 7.06
N ALA A 174 -11.06 31.55 7.56
CA ALA A 174 -10.43 32.42 8.56
C ALA A 174 -10.23 33.87 8.06
N LEU A 175 -9.75 34.03 6.82
CA LEU A 175 -9.61 35.36 6.21
C LEU A 175 -10.95 36.06 6.02
N GLN A 176 -12.01 35.30 5.74
CA GLN A 176 -13.36 35.83 5.59
C GLN A 176 -13.91 36.36 6.92
N ASP A 177 -13.64 35.65 8.02
CA ASP A 177 -13.99 36.08 9.37
C ASP A 177 -13.21 37.34 9.79
N ASP A 178 -11.91 37.39 9.53
CA ASP A 178 -11.07 38.55 9.81
C ASP A 178 -11.57 39.79 9.04
N LEU A 179 -11.88 39.63 7.76
CA LEU A 179 -12.43 40.68 6.90
C LEU A 179 -13.78 41.19 7.43
N LYS A 180 -14.63 40.30 7.95
CA LYS A 180 -15.92 40.68 8.54
C LYS A 180 -15.71 41.49 9.81
N LEU A 181 -14.84 41.03 10.71
CA LEU A 181 -14.50 41.75 11.93
C LEU A 181 -13.92 43.14 11.61
N GLU A 182 -13.02 43.24 10.64
CA GLU A 182 -12.42 44.51 10.22
C GLU A 182 -13.47 45.50 9.68
N ARG A 183 -14.47 45.01 8.93
CA ARG A 183 -15.59 45.85 8.46
C ARG A 183 -16.45 46.35 9.61
N ASP A 184 -16.76 45.48 10.56
CA ASP A 184 -17.58 45.83 11.72
C ASP A 184 -16.87 46.90 12.57
N LEU A 185 -15.58 46.70 12.84
CA LEU A 185 -14.74 47.68 13.56
C LEU A 185 -14.59 49.00 12.82
N ARG A 186 -14.44 49.00 11.48
CA ARG A 186 -14.44 50.24 10.68
C ARG A 186 -15.76 50.98 10.82
N SER A 187 -16.89 50.28 10.70
CA SER A 187 -18.22 50.88 10.86
C SER A 187 -18.40 51.47 12.27
N GLU A 188 -17.93 50.78 13.31
CA GLU A 188 -17.99 51.29 14.68
C GLU A 188 -17.09 52.52 14.89
N ALA A 189 -15.86 52.49 14.36
CA ALA A 189 -14.95 53.64 14.40
C ALA A 189 -15.52 54.86 13.66
N GLU A 190 -16.17 54.65 12.51
CA GLU A 190 -16.87 55.71 11.78
C GLU A 190 -18.00 56.31 12.61
N LYS A 191 -18.85 55.48 13.22
CA LYS A 191 -19.93 55.95 14.12
C LYS A 191 -19.37 56.78 15.27
N PHE A 192 -18.35 56.27 15.95
CA PHE A 192 -17.69 56.96 17.05
C PHE A 192 -17.11 58.31 16.62
N ALA A 193 -16.44 58.38 15.47
CA ALA A 193 -15.89 59.62 14.93
C ALA A 193 -17.00 60.65 14.62
N HIS A 194 -18.14 60.20 14.07
CA HIS A 194 -19.29 61.06 13.84
C HIS A 194 -19.88 61.61 15.14
N GLU A 195 -20.10 60.75 16.15
CA GLU A 195 -20.61 61.15 17.46
C GLU A 195 -19.68 62.16 18.15
N MET A 196 -18.38 61.88 18.18
CA MET A 196 -17.38 62.78 18.74
C MET A 196 -17.37 64.14 18.04
N LEU A 197 -17.50 64.18 16.72
CA LEU A 197 -17.54 65.42 15.96
C LEU A 197 -18.82 66.23 16.24
N VAL A 198 -19.96 65.55 16.39
CA VAL A 198 -21.22 66.18 16.81
C VAL A 198 -21.08 66.78 18.20
N GLU A 199 -20.55 66.04 19.17
CA GLU A 199 -20.31 66.55 20.54
C GLU A 199 -19.31 67.69 20.58
N GLN A 200 -18.21 67.61 19.82
CA GLN A 200 -17.25 68.71 19.71
C GLN A 200 -17.91 69.98 19.15
N ARG A 201 -18.79 69.85 18.14
CA ARG A 201 -19.56 70.99 17.62
C ARG A 201 -20.54 71.55 18.66
N LYS A 202 -21.21 70.70 19.44
CA LYS A 202 -22.11 71.14 20.53
C LYS A 202 -21.34 71.92 21.60
N LEU A 203 -20.23 71.37 22.10
CA LEU A 203 -19.36 72.03 23.08
C LEU A 203 -18.77 73.33 22.55
N LYS A 204 -18.28 73.35 21.30
CA LYS A 204 -17.80 74.57 20.66
C LYS A 204 -18.88 75.65 20.63
N ARG A 205 -20.11 75.33 20.22
CA ARG A 205 -21.25 76.27 20.24
C ARG A 205 -21.55 76.78 21.65
N GLN A 206 -21.58 75.90 22.64
CA GLN A 206 -21.83 76.29 24.05
C GLN A 206 -20.72 77.20 24.59
N SER A 207 -19.46 76.84 24.35
CA SER A 207 -18.30 77.66 24.77
C SER A 207 -18.28 79.02 24.07
N GLN A 208 -18.62 79.07 22.78
CA GLN A 208 -18.70 80.31 22.01
C GLN A 208 -19.79 81.22 22.55
N MET A 209 -20.96 80.67 22.91
CA MET A 209 -22.05 81.42 23.54
C MET A 209 -21.62 82.01 24.90
N LEU A 210 -20.93 81.22 25.73
CA LEU A 210 -20.39 81.68 27.02
C LEU A 210 -19.35 82.80 26.83
N ILE A 211 -18.37 82.60 25.95
CA ILE A 211 -17.34 83.61 25.65
C ILE A 211 -17.95 84.89 25.07
N GLN A 212 -19.00 84.79 24.26
CA GLN A 212 -19.67 85.97 23.68
C GLN A 212 -20.51 86.74 24.71
N SER A 213 -21.01 86.06 25.76
CA SER A 213 -21.79 86.69 26.85
C SER A 213 -20.95 87.44 27.88
N VAL A 214 -19.63 87.20 27.92
CA VAL A 214 -18.71 87.82 28.88
C VAL A 214 -17.73 88.68 28.11
N SER A 215 -17.84 90.01 28.21
CA SER A 215 -16.82 90.93 27.66
C SER A 215 -15.50 90.72 28.41
N PRO A 216 -14.48 90.08 27.81
CA PRO A 216 -13.29 89.70 28.56
C PRO A 216 -12.37 90.92 28.69
N THR A 217 -11.88 91.16 29.91
CA THR A 217 -10.78 92.09 30.14
C THR A 217 -9.54 91.62 29.36
N GLU A 218 -8.80 92.54 28.73
CA GLU A 218 -7.67 92.24 27.84
C GLU A 218 -6.61 91.30 28.46
N ALA A 219 -6.40 91.39 29.78
CA ALA A 219 -5.50 90.51 30.53
C ALA A 219 -5.99 89.04 30.59
N LEU A 220 -7.31 88.82 30.69
CA LEU A 220 -7.90 87.48 30.70
C LEU A 220 -7.80 86.84 29.31
N GLN A 221 -7.99 87.61 28.24
CA GLN A 221 -7.78 87.15 26.87
C GLN A 221 -6.34 86.71 26.62
N LYS A 222 -5.35 87.46 27.11
CA LYS A 222 -3.93 87.07 27.03
C LYS A 222 -3.63 85.79 27.81
N ALA A 223 -4.12 85.67 29.06
CA ALA A 223 -3.91 84.45 29.85
C ALA A 223 -4.56 83.21 29.22
N LEU A 224 -5.77 83.36 28.65
CA LEU A 224 -6.44 82.27 27.91
C LEU A 224 -5.70 81.91 26.62
N ALA A 225 -5.12 82.88 25.92
CA ALA A 225 -4.28 82.63 24.76
C ALA A 225 -2.99 81.87 25.14
N GLU A 226 -2.32 82.26 26.22
CA GLU A 226 -1.15 81.54 26.75
C GLU A 226 -1.51 80.11 27.16
N ILE A 227 -2.60 79.90 27.90
CA ILE A 227 -3.07 78.56 28.26
C ILE A 227 -3.35 77.72 27.01
N ASN A 228 -3.98 78.29 25.98
CA ASN A 228 -4.20 77.58 24.71
C ASN A 228 -2.89 77.21 24.01
N THR A 229 -1.91 78.11 23.96
CA THR A 229 -0.60 77.82 23.36
C THR A 229 0.17 76.74 24.15
N LEU A 230 0.15 76.80 25.49
CA LEU A 230 0.78 75.80 26.34
C LEU A 230 0.09 74.45 26.21
N THR A 231 -1.25 74.42 26.23
CA THR A 231 -2.04 73.19 26.05
C THR A 231 -1.76 72.57 24.69
N HIS A 232 -1.76 73.38 23.62
CA HIS A 232 -1.44 72.91 22.28
C HIS A 232 -0.02 72.33 22.21
N THR A 233 0.97 73.02 22.79
CA THR A 233 2.37 72.57 22.81
C THR A 233 2.51 71.25 23.58
N LEU A 234 1.85 71.12 24.73
CA LEU A 234 1.89 69.93 25.57
C LEU A 234 1.21 68.73 24.88
N GLU A 235 0.07 68.94 24.23
CA GLU A 235 -0.62 67.91 23.45
C GLU A 235 0.25 67.46 22.26
N THR A 236 0.92 68.41 21.60
CA THR A 236 1.81 68.13 20.46
C THR A 236 3.00 67.28 20.91
N GLN A 237 3.68 67.69 21.99
CA GLN A 237 4.78 66.90 22.56
C GLN A 237 4.33 65.53 23.03
N ARG A 238 3.14 65.42 23.62
CA ARG A 238 2.60 64.13 24.07
C ARG A 238 2.33 63.19 22.89
N LEU A 239 1.80 63.71 21.78
CA LEU A 239 1.60 62.95 20.55
C LEU A 239 2.93 62.52 19.93
N GLU A 240 3.93 63.41 19.91
CA GLU A 240 5.27 63.14 19.38
C GLU A 240 5.96 62.01 20.15
N HIS A 241 5.94 62.07 21.49
CA HIS A 241 6.44 60.99 22.33
C HIS A 241 5.69 59.68 22.10
N GLN A 242 4.36 59.73 21.96
CA GLN A 242 3.56 58.53 21.69
C GLN A 242 3.92 57.88 20.35
N GLN A 243 4.16 58.69 19.32
CA GLN A 243 4.62 58.19 18.02
C GLN A 243 6.03 57.61 18.09
N GLN A 244 6.95 58.24 18.83
CA GLN A 244 8.30 57.71 19.05
C GLN A 244 8.28 56.35 19.76
N VAL A 245 7.46 56.21 20.80
CA VAL A 245 7.30 54.91 21.50
C VAL A 245 6.78 53.84 20.55
N LYS A 246 5.73 54.13 19.77
CA LYS A 246 5.21 53.19 18.77
C LYS A 246 6.25 52.81 17.71
N ALA A 247 7.02 53.77 17.20
CA ALA A 247 8.06 53.50 16.21
C ALA A 247 9.15 52.58 16.78
N LEU A 248 9.57 52.79 18.03
CA LEU A 248 10.53 51.91 18.70
C LEU A 248 9.94 50.51 18.96
N GLU A 249 8.67 50.41 19.36
CA GLU A 249 7.96 49.14 19.51
C GLU A 249 7.88 48.37 18.19
N GLU A 250 7.53 49.04 17.09
CA GLU A 250 7.49 48.48 15.74
C GLU A 250 8.88 48.08 15.26
N GLN A 251 9.91 48.85 15.56
CA GLN A 251 11.29 48.52 15.21
C GLN A 251 11.79 47.29 15.97
N ILE A 252 11.41 47.15 17.24
CA ILE A 252 11.68 45.96 18.05
C ILE A 252 10.90 44.75 17.51
N HIS A 253 9.62 44.92 17.13
CA HIS A 253 8.78 43.87 16.54
C HIS A 253 9.21 43.44 15.14
N GLY A 254 9.58 44.39 14.29
CA GLY A 254 10.08 44.20 12.94
C GLY A 254 11.56 43.84 12.88
N SER A 255 12.27 43.85 14.03
CA SER A 255 13.70 43.54 14.07
C SER A 255 13.97 42.18 13.45
N GLU A 256 14.97 42.16 12.59
CA GLU A 256 15.42 40.95 11.91
C GLU A 256 15.82 39.87 12.92
N LEU A 257 16.30 40.26 14.10
CA LEU A 257 16.60 39.36 15.22
C LEU A 257 15.36 38.59 15.71
N LYS A 258 14.18 39.23 15.85
CA LYS A 258 12.96 38.50 16.23
C LYS A 258 12.54 37.50 15.15
N LYS A 259 12.62 37.89 13.87
CA LYS A 259 12.34 36.98 12.75
C LYS A 259 13.30 35.80 12.74
N GLN A 260 14.59 36.05 12.87
CA GLN A 260 15.63 35.03 13.00
C GLN A 260 15.39 34.12 14.21
N LEU A 261 15.00 34.66 15.36
CA LEU A 261 14.66 33.88 16.55
C LEU A 261 13.47 32.94 16.31
N THR A 262 12.39 33.44 15.69
CA THR A 262 11.25 32.58 15.34
C THR A 262 11.59 31.55 14.25
N ALA A 263 12.48 31.87 13.32
CA ALA A 263 12.94 30.95 12.29
C ALA A 263 13.81 29.84 12.89
N LEU A 264 14.76 30.21 13.76
CA LEU A 264 15.59 29.26 14.51
C LEU A 264 14.74 28.37 15.40
N GLN A 265 13.73 28.92 16.10
CA GLN A 265 12.79 28.13 16.89
C GLN A 265 12.09 27.07 16.04
N ARG A 266 11.52 27.44 14.89
CA ARG A 266 10.91 26.48 13.96
C ARG A 266 11.90 25.45 13.44
N GLN A 267 13.14 25.86 13.14
CA GLN A 267 14.18 24.95 12.69
C GLN A 267 14.53 23.93 13.79
N THR A 268 14.63 24.35 15.05
CA THR A 268 14.83 23.42 16.17
C THR A 268 13.65 22.47 16.35
N GLU A 269 12.40 22.92 16.16
CA GLU A 269 11.22 22.05 16.23
C GLU A 269 11.26 20.96 15.15
N LEU A 270 11.59 21.32 13.91
CA LEU A 270 11.72 20.37 12.80
C LEU A 270 12.85 19.35 13.05
N LEU A 271 14.01 19.81 13.48
CA LEU A 271 15.12 18.91 13.84
C LEU A 271 14.75 17.98 15.00
N ASP A 272 13.94 18.46 15.95
CA ASP A 272 13.43 17.65 17.05
C ASP A 272 12.43 16.57 16.59
N GLU A 273 11.62 16.85 15.58
CA GLU A 273 10.74 15.89 14.92
C GLU A 273 11.54 14.83 14.15
N GLU A 274 12.52 15.26 13.33
CA GLU A 274 13.42 14.35 12.63
C GLU A 274 14.19 13.45 13.60
N ARG A 275 14.69 14.01 14.71
CA ARG A 275 15.35 13.22 15.77
C ARG A 275 14.40 12.18 16.34
N LYS A 276 13.14 12.52 16.61
CA LYS A 276 12.13 11.56 17.12
C LYS A 276 11.82 10.47 16.09
N GLU A 277 11.75 10.80 14.81
CA GLU A 277 11.55 9.81 13.74
C GLU A 277 12.74 8.84 13.63
N TRP A 278 13.97 9.36 13.66
CA TRP A 278 15.18 8.54 13.67
C TRP A 278 15.27 7.68 14.91
N GLN A 279 14.92 8.23 16.07
CA GLN A 279 14.84 7.47 17.32
C GLN A 279 13.81 6.34 17.21
N HIS A 280 12.63 6.60 16.63
CA HIS A 280 11.62 5.58 16.40
C HIS A 280 12.12 4.49 15.43
N LYS A 281 12.72 4.87 14.29
CA LYS A 281 13.34 3.93 13.33
C LYS A 281 14.41 3.08 14.00
N HIS A 282 15.26 3.69 14.84
CA HIS A 282 16.28 2.99 15.60
C HIS A 282 15.67 1.97 16.57
N THR A 283 14.68 2.37 17.36
CA THR A 283 14.01 1.43 18.29
C THR A 283 13.33 0.28 17.55
N LYS A 284 12.73 0.52 16.39
CA LYS A 284 12.12 -0.51 15.56
C LYS A 284 13.15 -1.48 14.99
N ALA A 285 14.25 -0.96 14.44
CA ALA A 285 15.35 -1.79 13.95
C ALA A 285 16.00 -2.59 15.10
N GLU A 286 16.10 -2.00 16.30
CA GLU A 286 16.60 -2.70 17.48
C GLU A 286 15.68 -3.87 17.91
N THR A 287 14.35 -3.67 17.86
CA THR A 287 13.40 -4.76 18.12
C THR A 287 13.49 -5.86 17.07
N GLU A 288 13.54 -5.51 15.78
CA GLU A 288 13.67 -6.49 14.69
C GLU A 288 14.99 -7.28 14.80
N ALA A 289 16.09 -6.61 15.18
CA ALA A 289 17.37 -7.27 15.42
C ALA A 289 17.31 -8.21 16.63
N LYS A 290 16.58 -7.87 17.69
CA LYS A 290 16.35 -8.76 18.85
C LYS A 290 15.53 -9.98 18.44
N ASP A 291 14.46 -9.79 17.65
CA ASP A 291 13.61 -10.88 17.16
C ASP A 291 14.40 -11.82 16.25
N LEU A 292 15.18 -11.29 15.30
CA LEU A 292 16.04 -12.10 14.44
C LEU A 292 17.09 -12.86 15.25
N ARG A 293 17.72 -12.24 16.25
CA ARG A 293 18.66 -12.94 17.15
C ARG A 293 17.98 -14.12 17.85
N PHE A 294 16.75 -13.94 18.34
CA PHE A 294 15.98 -15.02 18.96
C PHE A 294 15.70 -16.15 17.96
N THR A 295 15.24 -15.85 16.74
CA THR A 295 14.99 -16.88 15.72
C THR A 295 16.26 -17.64 15.32
N VAL A 296 17.39 -16.96 15.19
CA VAL A 296 18.69 -17.59 14.91
C VAL A 296 19.10 -18.51 16.04
N GLU A 297 18.90 -18.10 17.30
CA GLU A 297 19.20 -18.93 18.46
C GLU A 297 18.30 -20.17 18.56
N GLU A 298 17.02 -20.03 18.22
CA GLU A 298 16.09 -21.16 18.13
C GLU A 298 16.47 -22.14 17.01
N LEU A 299 16.79 -21.63 15.81
CA LEU A 299 17.26 -22.44 14.69
C LEU A 299 18.58 -23.14 15.01
N LYS A 300 19.50 -22.47 15.70
CA LYS A 300 20.75 -23.07 16.16
C LYS A 300 20.49 -24.20 17.17
N LYS A 301 19.53 -24.03 18.09
CA LYS A 301 19.12 -25.08 19.03
C LYS A 301 18.51 -26.29 18.31
N LYS A 302 17.61 -26.05 17.33
CA LYS A 302 17.04 -27.11 16.48
C LYS A 302 18.13 -27.85 15.69
N LEU A 303 19.08 -27.12 15.10
CA LEU A 303 20.21 -27.70 14.37
C LEU A 303 21.12 -28.51 15.30
N GLN A 304 21.40 -28.04 16.51
CA GLN A 304 22.20 -28.76 17.50
C GLN A 304 21.50 -30.04 17.99
N GLN A 305 20.17 -30.03 18.09
CA GLN A 305 19.36 -31.21 18.41
C GLN A 305 19.37 -32.25 17.28
N VAL A 306 19.43 -31.81 16.02
CA VAL A 306 19.60 -32.71 14.86
C VAL A 306 21.03 -33.23 14.73
N SER A 307 22.04 -32.41 15.08
CA SER A 307 23.45 -32.77 14.97
C SER A 307 23.98 -33.67 16.10
N ASN A 308 23.31 -33.72 17.25
CA ASN A 308 23.64 -34.62 18.36
C ASN A 308 22.41 -35.47 18.75
N PRO A 309 22.13 -36.58 18.03
CA PRO A 309 21.11 -37.52 18.45
C PRO A 309 21.52 -38.22 19.76
N PRO A 310 20.57 -38.61 20.63
CA PRO A 310 20.87 -39.29 21.89
C PRO A 310 21.76 -40.54 21.66
N PRO A 311 22.90 -40.68 22.35
CA PRO A 311 23.91 -41.71 22.05
C PRO A 311 23.48 -43.15 22.38
N ALA A 312 22.25 -43.37 22.85
CA ALA A 312 21.74 -44.67 23.23
C ALA A 312 21.33 -45.51 22.01
N ASP A 313 20.68 -44.93 20.99
CA ASP A 313 20.06 -45.72 19.92
C ASP A 313 21.05 -46.23 18.87
N ILE A 314 22.04 -45.42 18.49
CA ILE A 314 23.01 -45.78 17.44
C ILE A 314 23.94 -46.91 17.92
N LYS A 315 24.32 -46.91 19.20
CA LYS A 315 25.18 -47.96 19.78
C LYS A 315 24.44 -49.30 19.87
N HIS A 316 23.18 -49.30 20.31
CA HIS A 316 22.37 -50.51 20.37
C HIS A 316 22.11 -51.06 18.96
N GLN A 317 21.77 -50.20 18.01
CA GLN A 317 21.55 -50.61 16.61
C GLN A 317 22.81 -51.21 15.97
N ALA A 318 23.99 -50.61 16.21
CA ALA A 318 25.25 -51.14 15.70
C ALA A 318 25.63 -52.49 16.35
N VAL A 319 25.34 -52.67 17.64
CA VAL A 319 25.56 -53.94 18.36
C VAL A 319 24.61 -55.01 17.84
N ASP A 320 23.34 -54.70 17.58
CA ASP A 320 22.37 -55.65 17.03
C ASP A 320 22.75 -56.08 15.60
N GLU A 321 23.19 -55.14 14.77
CA GLU A 321 23.67 -55.45 13.42
C GLU A 321 24.94 -56.31 13.45
N MET A 322 25.85 -56.03 14.39
CA MET A 322 27.06 -56.83 14.61
C MET A 322 26.72 -58.26 15.07
N MET A 323 25.81 -58.40 16.04
CA MET A 323 25.34 -59.70 16.54
C MET A 323 24.65 -60.51 15.42
N GLN A 324 23.90 -59.84 14.54
CA GLN A 324 23.31 -60.47 13.36
C GLN A 324 24.35 -60.92 12.33
N ARG A 325 25.42 -60.14 12.10
CA ARG A 325 26.53 -60.53 11.20
C ARG A 325 27.33 -61.72 11.76
N ILE A 326 27.55 -61.77 13.08
CA ILE A 326 28.15 -62.93 13.75
C ILE A 326 27.26 -64.17 13.59
N LYS A 327 25.95 -64.00 13.84
CA LYS A 327 24.97 -65.09 13.73
C LYS A 327 24.82 -65.65 12.31
N LYS A 328 25.04 -64.82 11.29
CA LYS A 328 25.00 -65.22 9.87
C LYS A 328 26.34 -65.78 9.35
N GLY A 329 27.41 -65.72 10.14
CA GLY A 329 28.74 -66.19 9.75
C GLY A 329 29.43 -65.24 8.77
N VAL A 330 30.73 -64.99 8.98
CA VAL A 330 31.54 -64.13 8.10
C VAL A 330 32.32 -65.02 7.14
N GLN A 331 32.09 -64.88 5.83
CA GLN A 331 32.91 -65.54 4.81
C GLN A 331 34.28 -64.85 4.72
N LEU A 332 35.29 -65.47 5.34
CA LEU A 332 36.69 -65.06 5.19
C LEU A 332 37.21 -65.55 3.82
N ARG A 333 37.53 -64.61 2.93
CA ARG A 333 38.17 -64.92 1.65
C ARG A 333 39.59 -65.45 1.88
N ARG A 334 39.98 -66.52 1.19
CA ARG A 334 41.37 -67.04 1.22
C ARG A 334 42.34 -65.98 0.69
N VAL A 335 43.38 -65.71 1.48
CA VAL A 335 44.51 -64.86 1.11
C VAL A 335 45.43 -65.64 0.15
N SER A 336 45.55 -65.17 -1.09
CA SER A 336 46.61 -65.63 -2.00
C SER A 336 47.68 -64.56 -2.13
N GLN A 337 48.93 -65.02 -2.05
CA GLN A 337 50.15 -64.23 -2.10
C GLN A 337 50.52 -63.85 -3.55
N ARG A 338 50.94 -62.59 -3.75
CA ARG A 338 51.94 -62.10 -4.73
C ARG A 338 51.55 -62.17 -6.24
N THR A 339 51.89 -61.25 -7.15
CA THR A 339 52.99 -60.28 -7.32
C THR A 339 52.63 -59.18 -8.36
N ASN A 340 53.40 -58.08 -8.33
CA ASN A 340 53.76 -57.14 -9.41
C ASN A 340 53.16 -55.71 -9.43
N ARG A 341 54.08 -54.79 -9.10
CA ARG A 341 54.13 -53.35 -9.40
C ARG A 341 53.98 -53.09 -10.91
N ALA A 342 53.14 -52.11 -11.27
CA ALA A 342 53.45 -51.13 -12.31
C ALA A 342 52.58 -49.87 -12.13
N ARG A 343 53.24 -48.72 -12.06
CA ARG A 343 52.68 -47.37 -12.03
C ARG A 343 52.56 -46.87 -13.48
N PRO A 344 51.49 -46.15 -13.86
CA PRO A 344 51.60 -45.15 -14.94
C PRO A 344 51.36 -43.73 -14.43
N GLY A 345 52.18 -42.81 -14.91
CA GLY A 345 52.06 -41.36 -14.73
C GLY A 345 50.97 -40.72 -15.62
N PRO A 346 50.81 -39.39 -15.53
CA PRO A 346 49.67 -38.66 -16.05
C PRO A 346 49.74 -38.46 -17.56
N LYS A 347 48.59 -38.54 -18.25
CA LYS A 347 48.45 -38.14 -19.65
C LYS A 347 47.80 -36.76 -19.70
N GLU A 348 48.53 -35.84 -20.30
CA GLU A 348 48.04 -34.58 -20.84
C GLU A 348 47.05 -34.86 -21.97
N GLY A 349 45.93 -34.12 -21.98
CA GLY A 349 44.87 -34.21 -22.98
C GLY A 349 44.13 -32.87 -23.03
N THR A 350 44.67 -31.98 -23.84
CA THR A 350 44.16 -30.70 -24.35
C THR A 350 42.65 -30.46 -24.22
N ASN A 351 42.23 -29.76 -23.16
CA ASN A 351 41.06 -28.88 -23.21
C ASN A 351 41.59 -27.45 -23.05
N SER A 352 41.52 -26.70 -24.15
CA SER A 352 42.22 -25.45 -24.34
C SER A 352 41.65 -24.37 -23.43
N ALA A 353 42.47 -23.79 -22.55
CA ALA A 353 42.11 -22.62 -21.73
C ALA A 353 41.55 -21.43 -22.56
N ILE A 354 41.77 -21.45 -23.87
CA ILE A 354 41.22 -20.50 -24.83
C ILE A 354 39.69 -20.64 -24.98
N GLN A 355 39.13 -21.85 -24.89
CA GLN A 355 37.68 -22.08 -24.97
C GLN A 355 36.93 -21.57 -23.73
N ASP A 356 37.54 -21.74 -22.55
CA ASP A 356 36.98 -21.20 -21.29
C ASP A 356 37.04 -19.67 -21.25
N LEU A 357 38.10 -19.07 -21.80
CA LEU A 357 38.21 -17.61 -21.95
C LEU A 357 37.20 -17.05 -22.97
N GLN A 358 36.83 -17.82 -24.00
CA GLN A 358 35.82 -17.43 -24.98
C GLN A 358 34.40 -17.40 -24.38
N GLY A 359 34.11 -18.29 -23.43
CA GLY A 359 32.85 -18.26 -22.65
C GLY A 359 32.73 -17.04 -21.74
N ILE A 360 33.85 -16.55 -21.20
CA ILE A 360 33.90 -15.39 -20.31
C ILE A 360 33.90 -14.07 -21.10
N LEU A 361 34.56 -14.00 -22.26
CA LEU A 361 34.55 -12.81 -23.14
C LEU A 361 33.17 -12.50 -23.75
N ASN A 362 32.32 -13.51 -23.91
CA ASN A 362 30.96 -13.34 -24.42
C ASN A 362 29.93 -12.87 -23.36
N SER A 363 30.26 -12.94 -22.06
CA SER A 363 29.37 -12.50 -20.97
C SER A 363 29.57 -11.05 -20.52
N VAL A 364 30.69 -10.40 -20.93
CA VAL A 364 31.04 -9.02 -20.53
C VAL A 364 30.61 -7.97 -21.56
N LYS A 365 30.06 -8.36 -22.71
CA LYS A 365 29.69 -7.42 -23.78
C LYS A 365 28.19 -7.05 -23.75
N ARG A 366 27.80 -6.22 -22.77
CA ARG A 366 26.67 -5.30 -22.95
C ARG A 366 27.21 -3.93 -23.38
N PRO A 367 26.50 -3.26 -24.29
CA PRO A 367 26.21 -1.85 -24.05
C PRO A 367 24.77 -1.47 -24.39
N GLY A 368 24.15 -0.70 -23.50
CA GLY A 368 23.40 0.50 -23.92
C GLY A 368 24.19 1.73 -23.43
N PRO A 369 23.87 2.98 -23.82
CA PRO A 369 22.67 3.46 -24.52
C PRO A 369 22.91 4.49 -25.68
N SER A 370 21.81 4.86 -26.36
CA SER A 370 21.49 6.16 -27.01
C SER A 370 21.53 6.36 -28.55
N SER A 371 20.43 6.98 -29.02
CA SER A 371 20.21 7.94 -30.14
C SER A 371 20.04 7.53 -31.62
N SER A 372 18.81 7.77 -32.12
CA SER A 372 18.40 8.37 -33.43
C SER A 372 18.62 7.54 -34.71
N LEU A 373 17.80 7.50 -35.77
CA LEU A 373 16.78 8.38 -36.38
C LEU A 373 15.87 7.52 -37.30
N GLY A 374 14.61 7.91 -37.48
CA GLY A 374 13.70 7.34 -38.48
C GLY A 374 12.45 8.20 -38.63
N THR A 375 12.46 9.05 -39.66
CA THR A 375 11.47 10.10 -39.98
C THR A 375 10.40 9.56 -40.95
N CYS A 376 9.11 9.65 -40.61
CA CYS A 376 8.04 10.31 -41.41
C CYS A 376 6.62 10.05 -40.83
N PRO A 377 5.65 10.95 -41.05
CA PRO A 377 4.50 11.16 -40.17
C PRO A 377 3.21 10.49 -40.68
N PRO A 378 2.26 10.19 -39.77
CA PRO A 378 0.85 10.20 -40.12
C PRO A 378 0.11 11.31 -39.33
N SER A 379 -0.55 12.18 -40.10
CA SER A 379 -1.94 12.65 -39.98
C SER A 379 -2.60 12.75 -38.58
N PRO A 380 -3.34 13.84 -38.29
CA PRO A 380 -3.82 14.18 -36.95
C PRO A 380 -4.88 13.18 -36.46
N SER A 381 -4.46 12.29 -35.56
CA SER A 381 -5.36 11.41 -34.82
C SER A 381 -6.33 12.23 -33.97
N GLN A 382 -7.61 11.88 -34.10
CA GLN A 382 -8.76 12.51 -33.47
C GLN A 382 -8.52 12.80 -31.99
N LYS A 383 -8.61 14.08 -31.60
CA LYS A 383 -8.63 14.49 -30.19
C LYS A 383 -9.65 13.67 -29.42
N SER A 384 -9.18 12.94 -28.41
CA SER A 384 -10.03 12.20 -27.47
C SER A 384 -11.09 13.15 -26.90
N GLU A 385 -12.31 12.66 -26.67
CA GLU A 385 -13.41 13.47 -26.12
C GLU A 385 -13.02 14.19 -24.82
N LEU A 386 -12.13 13.57 -24.04
CA LEU A 386 -11.55 14.13 -22.84
C LEU A 386 -10.73 15.39 -23.12
N GLU A 387 -9.95 15.39 -24.19
CA GLU A 387 -9.12 16.53 -24.59
C GLU A 387 -10.00 17.68 -25.10
N LYS A 388 -11.06 17.37 -25.87
CA LYS A 388 -12.07 18.37 -26.26
C LYS A 388 -12.81 18.95 -25.05
N ALA A 389 -13.11 18.13 -24.04
CA ALA A 389 -13.76 18.58 -22.81
C ALA A 389 -12.85 19.50 -21.98
N LEU A 390 -11.56 19.15 -21.86
CA LEU A 390 -10.56 19.98 -21.18
C LEU A 390 -10.33 21.32 -21.89
N GLU A 391 -10.31 21.32 -23.23
CA GLU A 391 -10.10 22.53 -24.01
C GLU A 391 -11.32 23.47 -23.97
N ARG A 392 -12.55 22.92 -23.94
CA ARG A 392 -13.77 23.70 -23.67
C ARG A 392 -13.75 24.31 -22.27
N ARG A 393 -13.32 23.56 -21.25
CA ARG A 393 -13.23 24.06 -19.87
C ARG A 393 -12.17 25.15 -19.72
N ARG A 394 -11.03 25.01 -20.43
CA ARG A 394 -9.99 26.06 -20.52
C ARG A 394 -10.51 27.30 -21.23
N GLY A 395 -11.29 27.13 -22.31
CA GLY A 395 -11.94 28.23 -23.03
C GLY A 395 -12.95 28.99 -22.16
N ALA A 396 -13.81 28.28 -21.42
CA ALA A 396 -14.80 28.88 -20.52
C ALA A 396 -14.15 29.68 -19.38
N LEU A 397 -13.07 29.17 -18.78
CA LEU A 397 -12.30 29.90 -17.76
C LEU A 397 -11.63 31.16 -18.32
N LYS A 398 -11.13 31.10 -19.55
CA LYS A 398 -10.50 32.26 -20.22
C LYS A 398 -11.54 33.30 -20.64
N ALA A 399 -12.72 32.88 -21.07
CA ALA A 399 -13.86 33.76 -21.36
C ALA A 399 -14.41 34.42 -20.10
N ALA A 400 -14.55 33.67 -19.00
CA ALA A 400 -14.97 34.23 -17.71
C ALA A 400 -13.99 35.30 -17.21
N LYS A 401 -12.68 35.08 -17.38
CA LYS A 401 -11.62 36.01 -16.96
C LYS A 401 -11.50 37.25 -17.85
N ASN A 402 -11.89 37.15 -19.12
CA ASN A 402 -11.94 38.31 -20.02
C ASN A 402 -13.19 39.16 -19.79
N ASN A 403 -14.31 38.56 -19.36
CA ASN A 403 -15.54 39.29 -19.02
C ASN A 403 -15.48 40.03 -17.66
N THR A 404 -14.52 39.69 -16.79
CA THR A 404 -14.33 40.40 -15.51
C THR A 404 -13.51 41.69 -15.65
N ASN A 405 -12.89 41.92 -16.81
CA ASN A 405 -12.03 43.09 -17.04
C ASN A 405 -12.72 44.21 -17.83
N SER A 406 -14.01 44.06 -18.18
CA SER A 406 -14.77 45.09 -18.88
C SER A 406 -16.20 45.20 -18.36
N SER A 407 -16.38 45.79 -17.17
CA SER A 407 -17.60 46.53 -16.81
C SER A 407 -17.40 47.27 -15.49
N THR A 408 -16.91 48.50 -15.61
CA THR A 408 -17.21 49.58 -14.67
C THR A 408 -18.52 50.20 -15.14
N ALA A 409 -19.65 49.88 -14.52
CA ALA A 409 -20.85 50.72 -14.53
C ALA A 409 -21.85 50.18 -13.50
N LEU A 410 -22.15 51.04 -12.53
CA LEU A 410 -23.18 50.87 -11.51
C LEU A 410 -24.57 50.80 -12.16
N ASP A 411 -25.43 49.90 -11.70
CA ASP A 411 -26.85 50.21 -11.58
C ASP A 411 -27.50 49.40 -10.45
N LEU A 412 -28.19 50.11 -9.56
CA LEU A 412 -28.87 49.59 -8.38
C LEU A 412 -30.35 50.00 -8.52
N PRO A 413 -31.34 49.10 -8.46
CA PRO A 413 -32.71 49.49 -8.71
C PRO A 413 -33.34 50.21 -7.50
N GLN A 414 -33.84 51.42 -7.75
CA GLN A 414 -34.69 52.20 -6.87
C GLN A 414 -36.04 51.49 -6.61
N ILE A 415 -36.37 51.28 -5.34
CA ILE A 415 -37.75 51.04 -4.89
C ILE A 415 -38.33 52.38 -4.43
N LYS A 416 -39.42 52.79 -5.10
CA LYS A 416 -40.16 54.04 -4.92
C LYS A 416 -40.86 54.12 -3.56
N GLN A 417 -40.61 55.21 -2.85
CA GLN A 417 -41.45 55.78 -1.79
C GLN A 417 -42.47 56.73 -2.43
N THR A 418 -43.76 56.54 -2.16
CA THR A 418 -44.83 57.51 -2.47
C THR A 418 -45.33 58.18 -1.19
N GLN A 419 -45.74 59.44 -1.35
CA GLN A 419 -45.86 60.52 -0.40
C GLN A 419 -47.11 60.51 0.52
N SER A 420 -46.97 61.27 1.62
CA SER A 420 -47.91 62.02 2.49
C SER A 420 -49.20 62.53 1.80
N GLU A 421 -50.36 62.86 2.40
CA GLU A 421 -50.84 63.35 3.72
C GLU A 421 -52.42 63.49 3.61
N PRO A 422 -53.25 64.17 4.45
CA PRO A 422 -53.25 64.45 5.92
C PRO A 422 -54.63 64.23 6.64
N GLY A 423 -54.61 64.25 7.98
CA GLY A 423 -55.64 64.90 8.82
C GLY A 423 -56.75 64.07 9.47
N GLN A 424 -56.79 64.01 10.81
CA GLN A 424 -57.86 64.62 11.66
C GLN A 424 -57.67 64.30 13.15
N ASN A 425 -57.81 65.36 13.97
CA ASN A 425 -57.96 65.36 15.42
C ASN A 425 -59.20 64.57 15.87
N THR A 426 -59.12 63.84 17.00
CA THR A 426 -60.05 64.02 18.13
C THR A 426 -59.48 63.46 19.44
N ARG A 427 -59.89 64.18 20.48
CA ARG A 427 -59.65 64.11 21.92
C ARG A 427 -60.61 63.10 22.61
N ASP A 428 -60.38 62.90 23.91
CA ASP A 428 -61.24 62.31 24.98
C ASP A 428 -60.91 60.84 25.35
N GLN A 429 -60.30 60.61 26.53
CA GLN A 429 -60.84 60.52 27.90
C GLN A 429 -61.28 59.10 28.30
N VAL A 430 -60.59 58.58 29.33
CA VAL A 430 -61.12 57.94 30.56
C VAL A 430 -62.22 56.87 30.41
N GLN A 431 -61.95 55.61 30.78
CA GLN A 431 -62.51 54.94 31.99
C GLN A 431 -62.13 53.44 32.08
N ASP A 432 -61.61 53.08 33.26
CA ASP A 432 -61.96 51.92 34.11
C ASP A 432 -62.48 50.59 33.50
N THR A 433 -61.65 49.54 33.65
CA THR A 433 -61.85 48.19 34.29
C THR A 433 -63.20 47.43 34.19
N PRO A 434 -63.29 46.13 34.59
CA PRO A 434 -62.43 44.94 34.44
C PRO A 434 -63.27 43.66 34.06
N GLN A 435 -62.65 42.46 34.21
CA GLN A 435 -63.28 41.11 34.26
C GLN A 435 -63.74 40.52 32.90
N HIS A 436 -63.67 39.22 32.60
CA HIS A 436 -63.48 38.00 33.37
C HIS A 436 -63.10 36.84 32.41
N ASN A 437 -62.54 35.77 32.99
CA ASN A 437 -62.64 34.35 32.58
C ASN A 437 -61.67 33.72 31.57
N ASN A 438 -60.73 32.95 32.13
CA ASN A 438 -60.75 31.47 32.17
C ASN A 438 -61.15 30.70 30.90
N HIS A 439 -60.18 30.03 30.26
CA HIS A 439 -60.03 28.55 30.24
C HIS A 439 -58.80 28.22 29.39
N ASN A 440 -57.74 27.60 29.92
CA ASN A 440 -57.56 26.19 30.27
C ASN A 440 -57.25 25.29 29.05
N MET A 441 -56.03 24.72 29.09
CA MET A 441 -55.64 23.38 28.61
C MET A 441 -55.79 23.04 27.12
N HIS A 442 -54.66 23.02 26.41
CA HIS A 442 -53.96 21.78 26.03
C HIS A 442 -52.48 22.05 25.75
#